data_AF-T0N223-F1
#
_entry.id   AF-T0N223-F1
#
_cell.length_a   1.000
_cell.length_b   1.000
_cell.length_c   1.000
_cell.angle_alpha   90.00
_cell.angle_beta   90.00
_cell.angle_gamma   90.00
#
_symmetry.space_group_name_H-M   'P 1'
#
loop_
_entity.id
_entity.type
_entity.pdbx_description
1 polymer ?
#
loop_
_entity_poly.entity_id
_entity_poly.type
_entity_poly.pdbx_seq_one_letter_code
_entity_poly.pdbx_strand_id
1 'polypeptide(L)'
;MGEFFYEKQGVIIIDDIDKADEFTIDFFLYLISKYNKGSKIMILLSYRDGECLENKKFMEFLQSVRDIVKLEFLLKPLSSEQIGIMLKQVLNTLDISIKLPEVVYKHTKGNPLFIEETIKDIFSRKMIYINEIDGRWYKIDDEEFFLPKSMYEAYKNQVDKLDSTSWEILSTIAIFENPTSLEIMREFIDEDIQKISVIIDNLIIKGLLCRKIEDRGFVYDFYNRFLKAYIYESIDKEEKKKKHKLASEILGKYYEESNNGFLNELIYHLEKSEQHNKLLYYYMESADIMITLKNREEAIRSLSKATKLLDEEVLEYDNYSSTNKLNLLLRIADLYLEEGNRTEALNYYHKGEKIAEQYSLKKHNK
;
A
#
# COMPACT_ATOMS: atom_id res chain seq x y z
N MET A 1 -1.44 15.47 24.16
CA MET A 1 -1.96 14.30 24.89
C MET A 1 -2.37 14.61 26.33
N GLY A 2 -1.66 15.49 27.06
CA GLY A 2 -1.95 15.80 28.47
C GLY A 2 -3.36 16.31 28.78
N GLU A 3 -3.97 17.11 27.89
CA GLU A 3 -5.31 17.68 28.14
C GLU A 3 -6.47 16.74 27.78
N PHE A 4 -6.31 15.87 26.76
CA PHE A 4 -7.38 14.95 26.32
C PHE A 4 -7.56 13.73 27.24
N PHE A 5 -6.48 13.30 27.91
CA PHE A 5 -6.44 12.08 28.73
C PHE A 5 -6.14 12.35 30.21
N TYR A 6 -6.26 13.61 30.66
CA TYR A 6 -5.93 13.99 32.04
C TYR A 6 -6.73 13.17 33.08
N GLU A 7 -7.99 12.81 32.76
CA GLU A 7 -8.85 12.01 33.65
C GLU A 7 -9.31 10.67 33.07
N LYS A 8 -9.20 10.46 31.75
CA LYS A 8 -9.76 9.28 31.05
C LYS A 8 -8.68 8.26 30.71
N GLN A 9 -9.02 6.98 30.89
CA GLN A 9 -8.21 5.87 30.40
C GLN A 9 -8.29 5.81 28.86
N GLY A 10 -7.15 5.61 28.21
CA GLY A 10 -7.07 5.49 26.75
C GLY A 10 -6.13 4.37 26.34
N VAL A 11 -6.43 3.72 25.22
CA VAL A 11 -5.54 2.77 24.56
C VAL A 11 -5.21 3.33 23.18
N ILE A 12 -3.92 3.41 22.87
CA ILE A 12 -3.41 3.76 21.54
C ILE A 12 -2.81 2.49 20.95
N ILE A 13 -3.30 2.08 19.78
CA ILE A 13 -2.78 0.92 19.06
C ILE A 13 -2.09 1.43 17.81
N ILE A 14 -0.83 1.07 17.64
CA ILE A 14 -0.03 1.39 16.46
C ILE A 14 0.36 0.07 15.82
N ASP A 15 -0.15 -0.14 14.62
CA ASP A 15 0.06 -1.37 13.87
C ASP A 15 1.26 -1.21 12.92
N ASP A 16 2.10 -2.25 12.81
CA ASP A 16 3.28 -2.33 11.94
C ASP A 16 4.24 -1.10 12.09
N ILE A 17 4.57 -0.70 13.33
CA ILE A 17 5.39 0.50 13.59
C ILE A 17 6.82 0.41 13.01
N ASP A 18 7.31 -0.80 12.74
CA ASP A 18 8.61 -1.05 12.09
C ASP A 18 8.70 -0.45 10.68
N LYS A 19 7.56 -0.19 10.03
CA LYS A 19 7.48 0.43 8.70
C LYS A 19 7.42 1.96 8.73
N ALA A 20 7.35 2.56 9.91
CA ALA A 20 7.28 4.00 10.05
C ALA A 20 8.59 4.66 9.58
N ASP A 21 8.47 5.85 8.97
CA ASP A 21 9.62 6.69 8.65
C ASP A 21 10.32 7.22 9.92
N GLU A 22 11.54 7.73 9.75
CA GLU A 22 12.35 8.20 10.88
C GLU A 22 11.69 9.33 11.66
N PHE A 23 11.00 10.26 10.96
CA PHE A 23 10.30 11.38 11.58
C PHE A 23 9.15 10.91 12.48
N THR A 24 8.37 9.94 12.01
CA THR A 24 7.27 9.32 12.75
C THR A 24 7.79 8.60 13.99
N ILE A 25 8.91 7.88 13.87
CA ILE A 25 9.56 7.23 15.02
C ILE A 25 10.04 8.28 16.04
N ASP A 26 10.68 9.36 15.59
CA ASP A 26 11.12 10.46 16.47
C ASP A 26 9.96 11.15 17.18
N PHE A 27 8.83 11.31 16.50
CA PHE A 27 7.61 11.82 17.12
C PHE A 27 7.12 10.91 18.25
N PHE A 28 7.13 9.58 18.06
CA PHE A 28 6.75 8.64 19.12
C PHE A 28 7.74 8.65 20.28
N LEU A 29 9.05 8.72 20.00
CA LEU A 29 10.06 8.90 21.05
C LEU A 29 9.80 10.15 21.88
N TYR A 30 9.49 11.26 21.21
CA TYR A 30 9.14 12.50 21.87
C TYR A 30 7.89 12.33 22.76
N LEU A 31 6.80 11.76 22.22
CA LEU A 31 5.56 11.53 22.97
C LEU A 31 5.80 10.67 24.21
N ILE A 32 6.58 9.59 24.07
CA ILE A 32 6.92 8.68 25.16
C ILE A 32 7.81 9.39 26.19
N SER A 33 8.77 10.22 25.77
CA SER A 33 9.63 10.99 26.70
C SER A 33 8.85 12.00 27.54
N LYS A 34 7.71 12.47 27.03
CA LYS A 34 6.79 13.39 27.72
C LYS A 34 5.72 12.65 28.55
N TYR A 35 5.74 11.31 28.54
CA TYR A 35 4.83 10.51 29.34
C TYR A 35 5.07 10.76 30.84
N ASN A 36 4.01 11.15 31.55
CA ASN A 36 4.05 11.35 32.99
C ASN A 36 3.45 10.14 33.69
N LYS A 37 4.00 9.73 34.85
CA LYS A 37 3.48 8.57 35.62
C LYS A 37 1.98 8.67 36.00
N GLY A 38 1.38 9.86 35.92
CA GLY A 38 -0.05 10.08 36.17
C GLY A 38 -0.97 9.89 34.95
N SER A 39 -0.45 9.78 33.72
CA SER A 39 -1.30 9.56 32.55
C SER A 39 -1.83 8.13 32.51
N LYS A 40 -3.12 7.98 32.22
CA LYS A 40 -3.82 6.68 32.15
C LYS A 40 -3.87 6.13 30.71
N ILE A 41 -2.74 6.21 29.99
CA ILE A 41 -2.66 5.79 28.59
C ILE A 41 -1.85 4.49 28.49
N MET A 42 -2.40 3.50 27.80
CA MET A 42 -1.68 2.30 27.37
C MET A 42 -1.36 2.43 25.88
N ILE A 43 -0.11 2.16 25.50
CA ILE A 43 0.33 2.12 24.11
C ILE A 43 0.62 0.66 23.76
N LEU A 44 -0.04 0.16 22.72
CA LEU A 44 0.20 -1.16 22.13
C LEU A 44 0.87 -0.96 20.78
N LEU A 45 2.02 -1.61 20.59
CA LEU A 45 2.78 -1.58 19.35
C LEU A 45 2.79 -3.00 18.78
N SER A 46 2.49 -3.14 17.49
CA SER A 46 2.80 -4.36 16.74
C SER A 46 3.96 -4.09 15.79
N TYR A 47 4.84 -5.08 15.62
CA TYR A 47 5.92 -5.02 14.66
C TYR A 47 6.31 -6.43 14.22
N ARG A 48 7.06 -6.53 13.14
CA ARG A 48 7.53 -7.82 12.62
C ARG A 48 8.93 -8.12 13.10
N ASP A 49 9.03 -9.18 13.89
CA ASP A 49 10.32 -9.72 14.32
C ASP A 49 11.14 -10.18 13.10
N GLY A 50 12.41 -9.77 13.04
CA GLY A 50 13.30 -9.98 11.90
C GLY A 50 13.29 -8.85 10.85
N GLU A 51 12.13 -8.49 10.29
CA GLU A 51 12.02 -7.38 9.29
C GLU A 51 12.43 -6.03 9.92
N CYS A 52 12.17 -5.85 11.22
CA CYS A 52 12.55 -4.66 11.97
C CYS A 52 14.05 -4.33 11.94
N LEU A 53 14.92 -5.31 11.64
CA LEU A 53 16.38 -5.13 11.59
C LEU A 53 16.83 -4.21 10.45
N GLU A 54 16.02 -4.03 9.42
CA GLU A 54 16.30 -3.12 8.30
C GLU A 54 16.13 -1.65 8.70
N ASN A 55 15.26 -1.38 9.69
CA ASN A 55 15.00 -0.05 10.20
C ASN A 55 15.84 0.22 11.46
N LYS A 56 17.05 0.75 11.27
CA LYS A 56 17.98 1.07 12.39
C LYS A 56 17.36 2.02 13.41
N LYS A 57 16.61 3.02 12.96
CA LYS A 57 15.94 4.00 13.81
C LYS A 57 14.90 3.33 14.71
N PHE A 58 14.14 2.39 14.17
CA PHE A 58 13.19 1.60 14.94
C PHE A 58 13.88 0.70 15.97
N MET A 59 15.04 0.12 15.63
CA MET A 59 15.83 -0.65 16.59
C MET A 59 16.34 0.20 17.75
N GLU A 60 16.78 1.44 17.49
CA GLU A 60 17.13 2.42 18.53
C GLU A 60 15.91 2.78 19.38
N PHE A 61 14.75 2.95 18.75
CA PHE A 61 13.48 3.17 19.44
C PHE A 61 13.17 2.03 20.42
N LEU A 62 13.21 0.77 19.98
CA LEU A 62 12.95 -0.39 20.84
C LEU A 62 13.92 -0.47 22.03
N GLN A 63 15.18 -0.11 21.82
CA GLN A 63 16.16 -0.04 22.92
C GLN A 63 15.82 1.06 23.92
N SER A 64 15.46 2.26 23.43
CA SER A 64 15.17 3.42 24.27
C SER A 64 13.92 3.25 25.16
N VAL A 65 12.95 2.45 24.71
CA VAL A 65 11.70 2.21 25.44
C VAL A 65 11.71 0.92 26.25
N ARG A 66 12.80 0.13 26.20
CA ARG A 66 12.87 -1.20 26.84
C ARG A 66 12.50 -1.17 28.33
N ASP A 67 12.95 -0.17 29.07
CA ASP A 67 12.74 -0.08 30.52
C ASP A 67 11.30 0.31 30.91
N ILE A 68 10.52 0.85 29.97
CA ILE A 68 9.12 1.24 30.22
C ILE A 68 8.11 0.20 29.71
N VAL A 69 8.52 -0.71 28.82
CA VAL A 69 7.67 -1.81 28.33
C VAL A 69 7.27 -2.73 29.49
N LYS A 70 5.97 -3.00 29.62
CA LYS A 70 5.42 -3.86 30.68
C LYS A 70 5.12 -5.28 30.22
N LEU A 71 4.74 -5.44 28.96
CA LEU A 71 4.32 -6.70 28.37
C LEU A 71 4.90 -6.78 26.96
N GLU A 72 5.41 -7.95 26.63
CA GLU A 72 5.90 -8.29 25.30
C GLU A 72 5.40 -9.70 24.95
N PHE A 73 4.79 -9.83 23.77
CA PHE A 73 4.19 -11.09 23.31
C PHE A 73 4.77 -11.46 21.96
N LEU A 74 5.54 -12.53 21.91
CA LEU A 74 5.95 -13.14 20.65
C LEU A 74 4.80 -14.00 20.11
N LEU A 75 4.20 -13.58 18.99
CA LEU A 75 3.15 -14.34 18.32
C LEU A 75 3.77 -15.51 17.55
N LYS A 76 3.40 -16.74 17.95
CA LYS A 76 3.85 -17.97 17.29
C LYS A 76 2.77 -18.46 16.30
N PRO A 77 3.16 -19.26 15.29
CA PRO A 77 2.19 -19.92 14.43
C PRO A 77 1.21 -20.79 15.24
N LEU A 78 -0.03 -20.88 14.77
CA LEU A 78 -1.09 -21.65 15.42
C LEU A 78 -0.73 -23.14 15.46
N SER A 79 -0.94 -23.77 16.62
CA SER A 79 -0.86 -25.23 16.75
C SER A 79 -2.02 -25.93 16.02
N SER A 80 -1.89 -27.22 15.73
CA SER A 80 -2.99 -28.03 15.16
C SER A 80 -4.29 -27.91 16.00
N GLU A 81 -4.17 -27.88 17.33
CA GLU A 81 -5.33 -27.70 18.22
C GLU A 81 -5.99 -26.33 18.04
N GLN A 82 -5.19 -25.26 17.99
CA GLN A 82 -5.69 -23.89 17.77
C GLN A 82 -6.29 -23.73 16.38
N ILE A 83 -5.75 -24.41 15.36
CA ILE A 83 -6.36 -24.49 14.03
C ILE A 83 -7.73 -25.16 14.11
N GLY A 84 -7.87 -26.23 14.90
CA GLY A 84 -9.16 -26.87 15.11
C GLY A 84 -10.20 -25.92 15.70
N ILE A 85 -9.79 -25.07 16.66
CA ILE A 85 -10.65 -24.02 17.23
C ILE A 85 -11.04 -22.99 16.16
N MET A 86 -10.06 -22.50 15.39
CA MET A 86 -10.30 -21.55 14.30
C MET A 86 -11.26 -22.12 13.25
N LEU A 87 -11.05 -23.37 12.81
CA LEU A 87 -11.90 -24.04 11.82
C LEU A 87 -13.35 -24.18 12.31
N LYS A 88 -13.55 -24.56 13.57
CA LYS A 88 -14.90 -24.63 14.17
C LYS A 88 -15.61 -23.28 14.16
N GLN A 89 -14.89 -22.21 14.42
CA GLN A 89 -15.43 -20.85 14.42
C GLN A 89 -15.75 -20.37 12.99
N VAL A 90 -14.82 -20.53 12.05
CA VAL A 90 -15.01 -20.12 10.65
C VAL A 90 -16.15 -20.91 9.99
N LEU A 91 -16.19 -22.22 10.22
CA LEU A 91 -17.21 -23.12 9.67
C LEU A 91 -18.46 -23.20 10.56
N ASN A 92 -18.58 -22.37 11.60
CA ASN A 92 -19.71 -22.36 12.55
C ASN A 92 -20.23 -23.78 12.92
N THR A 93 -19.31 -24.69 13.23
CA THR A 93 -19.60 -26.11 13.52
C THR A 93 -18.88 -26.54 14.78
N LEU A 94 -19.53 -27.39 15.58
CA LEU A 94 -18.92 -28.00 16.76
C LEU A 94 -18.10 -29.25 16.40
N ASP A 95 -18.39 -29.84 15.24
CA ASP A 95 -17.84 -31.10 14.78
C ASP A 95 -16.99 -30.89 13.51
N ILE A 96 -15.70 -31.18 13.63
CA ILE A 96 -14.76 -31.27 12.53
C ILE A 96 -13.94 -32.53 12.71
N SER A 97 -13.60 -33.20 11.60
CA SER A 97 -12.72 -34.37 11.66
C SER A 97 -11.40 -34.03 12.35
N ILE A 98 -10.98 -34.88 13.28
CA ILE A 98 -9.70 -34.74 14.02
C ILE A 98 -8.50 -34.64 13.07
N LYS A 99 -8.59 -35.22 11.86
CA LYS A 99 -7.53 -35.19 10.86
C LYS A 99 -7.41 -33.85 10.12
N LEU A 100 -8.48 -33.08 10.03
CA LEU A 100 -8.49 -31.85 9.22
C LEU A 100 -7.52 -30.79 9.76
N PRO A 101 -7.49 -30.47 11.07
CA PRO A 101 -6.52 -29.53 11.61
C PRO A 101 -5.06 -29.97 11.39
N GLU A 102 -4.76 -31.26 11.47
CA GLU A 102 -3.41 -31.79 11.24
C GLU A 102 -2.97 -31.64 9.77
N VAL A 103 -3.88 -31.94 8.84
CA VAL A 103 -3.63 -31.79 7.40
C VAL A 103 -3.46 -30.31 7.05
N VAL A 104 -4.31 -29.43 7.56
CA VAL A 104 -4.19 -27.98 7.38
C VAL A 104 -2.87 -27.49 7.96
N TYR A 105 -2.52 -27.86 9.20
CA TYR A 105 -1.24 -27.50 9.84
C TYR A 105 -0.04 -27.91 9.00
N LYS A 106 -0.05 -29.12 8.42
CA LYS A 106 1.05 -29.62 7.59
C LYS A 106 1.35 -28.71 6.41
N HIS A 107 0.31 -28.15 5.78
CA HIS A 107 0.38 -27.26 4.61
C HIS A 107 0.64 -25.81 5.01
N THR A 108 -0.06 -25.30 6.02
CA THR A 108 -0.04 -23.87 6.37
C THR A 108 1.02 -23.51 7.39
N LYS A 109 1.59 -24.51 8.06
CA LYS A 109 2.53 -24.36 9.18
C LYS A 109 2.00 -23.45 10.30
N GLY A 110 0.67 -23.38 10.45
CA GLY A 110 0.04 -22.56 11.48
C GLY A 110 -0.08 -21.07 11.12
N ASN A 111 0.18 -20.67 9.89
CA ASN A 111 -0.04 -19.29 9.46
C ASN A 111 -1.55 -19.01 9.34
N PRO A 112 -2.15 -18.11 10.17
CA PRO A 112 -3.59 -17.85 10.17
C PRO A 112 -4.13 -17.41 8.81
N LEU A 113 -3.38 -16.56 8.09
CA LEU A 113 -3.78 -16.07 6.78
C LEU A 113 -3.83 -17.22 5.76
N PHE A 114 -2.84 -18.11 5.78
CA PHE A 114 -2.85 -19.26 4.87
C PHE A 114 -3.96 -20.26 5.20
N ILE A 115 -4.30 -20.41 6.48
CA ILE A 115 -5.45 -21.23 6.89
C ILE A 115 -6.74 -20.66 6.30
N GLU A 116 -6.97 -19.36 6.44
CA GLU A 116 -8.16 -18.68 5.90
C GLU A 116 -8.26 -18.83 4.37
N GLU A 117 -7.18 -18.54 3.65
CA GLU A 117 -7.15 -18.64 2.18
C GLU A 117 -7.29 -20.10 1.69
N THR A 118 -6.80 -21.06 2.48
CA THR A 118 -7.03 -22.49 2.21
C THR A 118 -8.52 -22.83 2.32
N ILE A 119 -9.21 -22.32 3.34
CA ILE A 119 -10.65 -22.55 3.54
C ILE A 119 -11.46 -21.89 2.40
N LYS A 120 -11.12 -20.64 2.03
CA LYS A 120 -11.74 -19.94 0.90
C LYS A 120 -11.56 -20.71 -0.41
N ASP A 121 -10.37 -21.24 -0.68
CA ASP A 121 -10.10 -22.05 -1.86
C ASP A 121 -10.99 -23.32 -1.90
N ILE A 122 -11.00 -24.13 -0.83
CA ILE A 122 -11.80 -25.37 -0.81
C ILE A 122 -13.31 -25.08 -0.89
N PHE A 123 -13.78 -23.98 -0.30
CA PHE A 123 -15.16 -23.52 -0.47
C PHE A 123 -15.45 -23.11 -1.91
N SER A 124 -14.55 -22.34 -2.52
CA SER A 124 -14.68 -21.96 -3.92
C SER A 124 -14.74 -23.18 -4.85
N ARG A 125 -14.00 -24.26 -4.52
CA ARG A 125 -13.99 -25.54 -5.26
C ARG A 125 -15.19 -26.43 -4.94
N LYS A 126 -16.13 -25.95 -4.11
CA LYS A 126 -17.31 -26.67 -3.64
C LYS A 126 -16.97 -27.98 -2.92
N MET A 127 -15.73 -28.15 -2.47
CA MET A 127 -15.34 -29.32 -1.65
C MET A 127 -15.99 -29.27 -0.28
N ILE A 128 -16.21 -28.05 0.21
CA ILE A 128 -17.08 -27.74 1.32
C ILE A 128 -18.17 -26.77 0.84
N TYR A 129 -19.37 -26.85 1.42
CA TYR A 129 -20.49 -25.96 1.11
C TYR A 129 -21.41 -25.81 2.32
N ILE A 130 -22.20 -24.74 2.32
CA ILE A 130 -23.27 -24.54 3.32
C ILE A 130 -24.54 -25.14 2.75
N ASN A 131 -25.21 -26.00 3.51
CA ASN A 131 -26.54 -26.49 3.17
C ASN A 131 -27.57 -25.41 3.53
N GLU A 132 -28.34 -24.96 2.54
CA GLU A 132 -29.31 -23.88 2.71
C GLU A 132 -30.48 -24.24 3.64
N ILE A 133 -30.73 -25.54 3.87
CA ILE A 133 -31.86 -26.01 4.70
C ILE A 133 -31.57 -25.85 6.19
N ASP A 134 -30.34 -26.17 6.62
CA ASP A 134 -29.97 -26.18 8.04
C ASP A 134 -28.84 -25.18 8.39
N GLY A 135 -28.28 -24.49 7.39
CA GLY A 135 -27.20 -23.52 7.55
C GLY A 135 -25.87 -24.15 7.98
N ARG A 136 -25.71 -25.48 7.85
CA ARG A 136 -24.50 -26.19 8.29
C ARG A 136 -23.53 -26.42 7.14
N TRP A 137 -22.26 -26.56 7.50
CA TRP A 137 -21.21 -26.91 6.54
C TRP A 137 -21.16 -28.41 6.29
N TYR A 138 -21.07 -28.78 5.02
CA TYR A 138 -20.95 -30.15 4.54
C TYR A 138 -19.70 -30.31 3.70
N LYS A 139 -19.18 -31.55 3.65
CA LYS A 139 -18.07 -31.98 2.79
C LYS A 139 -18.62 -32.86 1.66
N ILE A 140 -17.97 -32.85 0.51
CA ILE A 140 -18.12 -33.94 -0.48
C ILE A 140 -17.26 -35.12 -0.01
N ASP A 141 -17.89 -36.27 0.28
CA ASP A 141 -17.24 -37.39 0.98
C ASP A 141 -16.07 -38.04 0.21
N ASP A 142 -16.04 -37.95 -1.12
CA ASP A 142 -15.23 -38.83 -1.98
C ASP A 142 -13.90 -38.27 -2.53
N GLU A 143 -13.52 -37.02 -2.26
CA GLU A 143 -12.21 -36.51 -2.70
C GLU A 143 -11.18 -36.46 -1.55
N GLU A 144 -9.95 -36.90 -1.85
CA GLU A 144 -8.77 -36.46 -1.09
C GLU A 144 -8.80 -34.93 -1.05
N PHE A 145 -8.71 -34.34 0.14
CA PHE A 145 -8.60 -32.88 0.28
C PHE A 145 -7.32 -32.43 -0.42
N PHE A 146 -7.41 -32.06 -1.69
CA PHE A 146 -6.33 -31.36 -2.38
C PHE A 146 -6.24 -29.97 -1.80
N LEU A 147 -5.51 -29.81 -0.69
CA LEU A 147 -5.20 -28.49 -0.16
C LEU A 147 -4.16 -27.81 -1.05
N PRO A 148 -4.26 -26.49 -1.24
CA PRO A 148 -3.23 -25.75 -1.93
C PRO A 148 -1.89 -25.97 -1.23
N LYS A 149 -0.82 -26.15 -2.02
CA LYS A 149 0.54 -26.37 -1.52
C LYS A 149 1.21 -25.06 -1.11
N SER A 150 0.65 -23.93 -1.51
CA SER A 150 1.16 -22.59 -1.21
C SER A 150 0.05 -21.53 -1.22
N MET A 151 0.33 -20.36 -0.64
CA MET A 151 -0.52 -19.17 -0.77
C MET A 151 -0.79 -18.83 -2.23
N TYR A 152 0.23 -18.94 -3.09
CA TYR A 152 0.12 -18.65 -4.52
C TYR A 152 -0.91 -19.57 -5.19
N GLU A 153 -0.88 -20.88 -4.90
CA GLU A 153 -1.86 -21.83 -5.43
C GLU A 153 -3.28 -21.56 -4.90
N ALA A 154 -3.41 -21.19 -3.62
CA ALA A 154 -4.69 -20.82 -3.03
C ALA A 154 -5.30 -19.58 -3.72
N TYR A 155 -4.49 -18.56 -4.02
CA TYR A 155 -4.94 -17.39 -4.77
C TYR A 155 -5.27 -17.74 -6.22
N LYS A 156 -4.41 -18.51 -6.88
CA LYS A 156 -4.64 -18.94 -8.27
C LYS A 156 -5.98 -19.65 -8.43
N ASN A 157 -6.28 -20.62 -7.57
CA ASN A 157 -7.52 -21.37 -7.65
C ASN A 157 -8.78 -20.51 -7.43
N GLN A 158 -8.66 -19.45 -6.61
CA GLN A 158 -9.75 -18.48 -6.41
C GLN A 158 -9.93 -17.58 -7.63
N VAL A 159 -8.82 -17.16 -8.25
CA VAL A 159 -8.80 -16.26 -9.42
C VAL A 159 -9.27 -16.95 -10.70
N ASP A 160 -8.85 -18.19 -10.94
CA ASP A 160 -9.19 -18.96 -12.15
C ASP A 160 -10.71 -19.21 -12.32
N LYS A 161 -11.51 -18.90 -11.29
CA LYS A 161 -12.98 -19.05 -11.30
C LYS A 161 -13.74 -17.74 -11.39
N LEU A 162 -13.05 -16.62 -11.41
CA LEU A 162 -13.69 -15.33 -11.57
C LEU A 162 -14.25 -15.23 -12.98
N ASP A 163 -15.48 -14.71 -13.09
CA ASP A 163 -15.99 -14.23 -14.36
C ASP A 163 -15.21 -12.99 -14.80
N SER A 164 -15.33 -12.64 -16.09
CA SER A 164 -14.61 -11.51 -16.69
C SER A 164 -14.87 -10.18 -15.99
N THR A 165 -16.09 -9.91 -15.53
CA THR A 165 -16.43 -8.66 -14.84
C THR A 165 -15.83 -8.62 -13.43
N SER A 166 -15.88 -9.73 -12.70
CA SER A 166 -15.21 -9.88 -11.41
C SER A 166 -13.70 -9.68 -11.51
N TRP A 167 -13.07 -10.25 -12.55
CA TRP A 167 -11.65 -10.03 -12.84
C TRP A 167 -11.36 -8.56 -13.16
N GLU A 168 -12.18 -7.91 -13.97
CA GLU A 168 -11.99 -6.51 -14.34
C GLU A 168 -12.09 -5.60 -13.11
N ILE A 169 -13.02 -5.85 -12.19
CA ILE A 169 -13.13 -5.14 -10.92
C ILE A 169 -11.87 -5.33 -10.06
N LEU A 170 -11.45 -6.57 -9.82
CA LEU A 170 -10.30 -6.85 -8.96
C LEU A 170 -9.00 -6.30 -9.57
N SER A 171 -8.79 -6.49 -10.87
CA SER A 171 -7.60 -5.97 -11.57
C SER A 171 -7.57 -4.44 -11.60
N THR A 172 -8.74 -3.79 -11.69
CA THR A 172 -8.85 -2.33 -11.57
C THR A 172 -8.45 -1.86 -10.16
N ILE A 173 -9.04 -2.41 -9.10
CA ILE A 173 -8.68 -2.03 -7.71
C ILE A 173 -7.21 -2.33 -7.42
N ALA A 174 -6.66 -3.40 -7.99
CA ALA A 174 -5.29 -3.83 -7.73
C ALA A 174 -4.22 -2.84 -8.21
N ILE A 175 -4.53 -2.01 -9.21
CA ILE A 175 -3.57 -1.01 -9.70
C ILE A 175 -3.46 0.23 -8.80
N PHE A 176 -4.46 0.53 -7.96
CA PHE A 176 -4.48 1.70 -7.08
C PHE A 176 -3.70 1.45 -5.79
N GLU A 177 -3.04 2.46 -5.25
CA GLU A 177 -2.37 2.37 -3.94
C GLU A 177 -3.39 2.49 -2.81
N ASN A 178 -4.38 3.38 -3.00
CA ASN A 178 -5.44 3.65 -2.03
C ASN A 178 -6.73 2.89 -2.36
N PRO A 179 -7.66 2.77 -1.39
CA PRO A 179 -8.99 2.25 -1.65
C PRO A 179 -9.72 3.00 -2.77
N THR A 180 -10.43 2.28 -3.62
CA THR A 180 -11.04 2.83 -4.84
C THR A 180 -12.55 2.97 -4.68
N SER A 181 -13.14 4.08 -5.15
CA SER A 181 -14.60 4.29 -5.09
C SER A 181 -15.33 3.67 -6.30
N LEU A 182 -16.65 3.52 -6.20
CA LEU A 182 -17.50 3.06 -7.31
C LEU A 182 -17.43 4.01 -8.51
N GLU A 183 -17.30 5.31 -8.26
CA GLU A 183 -17.20 6.35 -9.29
C GLU A 183 -15.92 6.23 -10.13
N ILE A 184 -14.82 5.76 -9.53
CA ILE A 184 -13.59 5.48 -10.28
C ILE A 184 -13.75 4.16 -11.04
N MET A 185 -14.30 3.11 -10.40
CA MET A 185 -14.43 1.78 -11.02
C MET A 185 -15.30 1.78 -12.28
N ARG A 186 -16.39 2.56 -12.31
CA ARG A 186 -17.27 2.69 -13.49
C ARG A 186 -16.59 3.23 -14.75
N GLU A 187 -15.44 3.91 -14.61
CA GLU A 187 -14.68 4.41 -15.76
C GLU A 187 -13.84 3.32 -16.43
N PHE A 188 -13.63 2.19 -15.76
CA PHE A 188 -12.91 1.02 -16.29
C PHE A 188 -13.85 -0.05 -16.83
N ILE A 189 -15.05 -0.16 -16.28
CA ILE A 189 -15.95 -1.28 -16.50
C ILE A 189 -17.17 -0.79 -17.29
N ASP A 190 -17.37 -1.34 -18.48
CA ASP A 190 -18.53 -1.07 -19.33
C ASP A 190 -19.77 -1.87 -18.87
N GLU A 191 -20.22 -1.60 -17.65
CA GLU A 191 -21.40 -2.22 -17.03
C GLU A 191 -22.20 -1.18 -16.21
N ASP A 192 -23.48 -1.48 -15.97
CA ASP A 192 -24.31 -0.62 -15.11
C ASP A 192 -23.80 -0.59 -13.67
N ILE A 193 -23.85 0.59 -13.04
CA ILE A 193 -23.34 0.80 -11.69
C ILE A 193 -24.01 -0.10 -10.63
N GLN A 194 -25.30 -0.43 -10.80
CA GLN A 194 -25.99 -1.35 -9.89
C GLN A 194 -25.46 -2.77 -10.04
N LYS A 195 -25.16 -3.20 -11.28
CA LYS A 195 -24.55 -4.50 -11.54
C LYS A 195 -23.13 -4.58 -10.97
N ILE A 196 -22.32 -3.53 -11.13
CA ILE A 196 -20.98 -3.43 -10.52
C ILE A 196 -21.09 -3.55 -8.99
N SER A 197 -22.02 -2.82 -8.36
CA SER A 197 -22.25 -2.88 -6.91
C SER A 197 -22.60 -4.29 -6.42
N VAL A 198 -23.49 -5.01 -7.12
CA VAL A 198 -23.86 -6.39 -6.77
C VAL A 198 -22.66 -7.34 -6.88
N ILE A 199 -21.82 -7.17 -7.90
CA ILE A 199 -20.61 -8.00 -8.05
C ILE A 199 -19.61 -7.70 -6.91
N ILE A 200 -19.41 -6.43 -6.57
CA ILE A 200 -18.55 -6.04 -5.44
C ILE A 200 -19.07 -6.63 -4.12
N ASP A 201 -20.37 -6.57 -3.86
CA ASP A 201 -20.96 -7.18 -2.66
C ASP A 201 -20.69 -8.70 -2.63
N ASN A 202 -20.79 -9.38 -3.77
CA ASN A 202 -20.43 -10.79 -3.88
C ASN A 202 -18.92 -11.04 -3.64
N LEU A 203 -18.04 -10.17 -4.14
CA LEU A 203 -16.59 -10.25 -3.88
C LEU A 203 -16.24 -10.00 -2.40
N ILE A 204 -16.99 -9.13 -1.72
CA ILE A 204 -16.88 -8.88 -0.27
C ILE A 204 -17.34 -10.11 0.52
N ILE A 205 -18.48 -10.70 0.16
CA ILE A 205 -18.99 -11.92 0.80
C ILE A 205 -18.00 -13.08 0.65
N LYS A 206 -17.32 -13.18 -0.50
CA LYS A 206 -16.24 -14.15 -0.74
C LYS A 206 -14.94 -13.82 0.02
N GLY A 207 -14.86 -12.67 0.69
CA GLY A 207 -13.68 -12.23 1.43
C GLY A 207 -12.48 -11.86 0.55
N LEU A 208 -12.73 -11.46 -0.71
CA LEU A 208 -11.69 -10.97 -1.63
C LEU A 208 -11.51 -9.46 -1.48
N LEU A 209 -12.63 -8.73 -1.37
CA LEU A 209 -12.66 -7.29 -1.12
C LEU A 209 -13.18 -6.98 0.28
N CYS A 210 -12.90 -5.78 0.75
CA CYS A 210 -13.51 -5.17 1.91
C CYS A 210 -14.03 -3.77 1.56
N ARG A 211 -15.02 -3.30 2.32
CA ARG A 211 -15.58 -1.95 2.20
C ARG A 211 -15.10 -1.10 3.37
N LYS A 212 -14.59 0.09 3.06
CA LYS A 212 -14.15 1.11 4.02
C LYS A 212 -15.02 2.36 3.83
N ILE A 213 -15.00 3.23 4.85
CA ILE A 213 -15.69 4.53 4.81
C ILE A 213 -14.62 5.60 4.90
N GLU A 214 -14.60 6.49 3.92
CA GLU A 214 -13.78 7.70 3.88
C GLU A 214 -14.69 8.93 3.75
N ASP A 215 -14.10 10.13 3.78
CA ASP A 215 -14.84 11.40 3.71
C ASP A 215 -15.76 11.51 2.48
N ARG A 216 -15.44 10.75 1.43
CA ARG A 216 -16.17 10.74 0.13
C ARG A 216 -17.18 9.61 0.01
N GLY A 217 -17.38 8.82 1.06
CA GLY A 217 -18.32 7.71 1.10
C GLY A 217 -17.64 6.35 1.10
N PHE A 218 -18.27 5.37 0.45
CA PHE A 218 -17.76 4.00 0.42
C PHE A 218 -16.64 3.85 -0.59
N VAL A 219 -15.54 3.27 -0.12
CA VAL A 219 -14.39 2.87 -0.94
C VAL A 219 -14.09 1.40 -0.70
N TYR A 220 -13.43 0.78 -1.67
CA TYR A 220 -13.24 -0.66 -1.75
C TYR A 220 -11.77 -0.98 -1.94
N ASP A 221 -11.30 -1.98 -1.22
CA ASP A 221 -9.92 -2.43 -1.27
C ASP A 221 -9.88 -3.94 -1.04
N PHE A 222 -8.72 -4.55 -1.23
CA PHE A 222 -8.57 -5.97 -0.95
C PHE A 222 -8.67 -6.23 0.55
N TYR A 223 -9.32 -7.34 0.92
CA TYR A 223 -9.30 -7.82 2.30
C TYR A 223 -7.86 -8.16 2.73
N ASN A 224 -7.07 -8.64 1.77
CA ASN A 224 -5.71 -9.12 1.98
C ASN A 224 -4.74 -8.52 0.94
N ARG A 225 -3.73 -7.79 1.41
CA ARG A 225 -2.71 -7.15 0.55
C ARG A 225 -1.92 -8.11 -0.33
N PHE A 226 -1.74 -9.37 0.10
CA PHE A 226 -1.02 -10.36 -0.68
C PHE A 226 -1.86 -10.86 -1.87
N LEU A 227 -3.19 -10.90 -1.71
CA LEU A 227 -4.10 -11.14 -2.84
C LEU A 227 -4.07 -9.95 -3.81
N LYS A 228 -4.06 -8.70 -3.32
CA LYS A 228 -3.87 -7.50 -4.16
C LYS A 228 -2.61 -7.60 -5.00
N ALA A 229 -1.48 -7.93 -4.37
CA ALA A 229 -0.20 -8.13 -5.04
C ALA A 229 -0.26 -9.28 -6.06
N TYR A 230 -0.88 -10.41 -5.72
CA TYR A 230 -1.06 -11.54 -6.65
C TYR A 230 -1.87 -11.12 -7.89
N ILE A 231 -3.01 -10.42 -7.70
CA ILE A 231 -3.84 -9.94 -8.80
C ILE A 231 -3.04 -8.97 -9.66
N TYR A 232 -2.40 -7.96 -9.04
CA TYR A 232 -1.57 -7.00 -9.76
C TYR A 232 -0.51 -7.72 -10.59
N GLU A 233 0.26 -8.64 -10.00
CA GLU A 233 1.28 -9.39 -10.73
C GLU A 233 0.74 -10.29 -11.86
N SER A 234 -0.52 -10.71 -11.76
CA SER A 234 -1.19 -11.53 -12.77
C SER A 234 -1.71 -10.74 -13.98
N ILE A 235 -1.74 -9.40 -13.93
CA ILE A 235 -2.11 -8.54 -15.07
C ILE A 235 -0.94 -8.50 -16.07
N ASP A 236 -1.23 -8.64 -17.37
CA ASP A 236 -0.23 -8.51 -18.42
C ASP A 236 0.43 -7.12 -18.41
N LYS A 237 1.69 -7.05 -18.83
CA LYS A 237 2.48 -5.80 -18.79
C LYS A 237 1.82 -4.68 -19.60
N GLU A 238 1.32 -4.97 -20.80
CA GLU A 238 0.69 -3.94 -21.64
C GLU A 238 -0.67 -3.52 -21.09
N GLU A 239 -1.40 -4.46 -20.49
CA GLU A 239 -2.65 -4.19 -19.81
C GLU A 239 -2.46 -3.33 -18.55
N LYS A 240 -1.44 -3.62 -17.72
CA LYS A 240 -1.03 -2.77 -16.58
C LYS A 240 -0.80 -1.34 -17.04
N LYS A 241 0.00 -1.16 -18.11
CA LYS A 241 0.34 0.15 -18.65
C LYS A 241 -0.92 0.91 -19.13
N LYS A 242 -1.85 0.22 -19.79
CA LYS A 242 -3.14 0.79 -20.22
C LYS A 242 -4.03 1.19 -19.04
N LYS A 243 -4.19 0.32 -18.04
CA LYS A 243 -4.99 0.61 -16.84
C LYS A 243 -4.40 1.78 -16.05
N HIS A 244 -3.09 1.82 -15.86
CA HIS A 244 -2.42 2.96 -15.23
C HIS A 244 -2.59 4.26 -16.01
N LYS A 245 -2.53 4.20 -17.35
CA LYS A 245 -2.79 5.37 -18.19
C LYS A 245 -4.22 5.90 -17.97
N LEU A 246 -5.22 5.02 -18.06
CA LEU A 246 -6.62 5.40 -17.82
C LEU A 246 -6.82 5.95 -16.39
N ALA A 247 -6.23 5.31 -15.38
CA ALA A 247 -6.28 5.78 -14.00
C ALA A 247 -5.75 7.22 -13.86
N SER A 248 -4.60 7.52 -14.48
CA SER A 248 -4.04 8.88 -14.45
C SER A 248 -4.94 9.92 -15.15
N GLU A 249 -5.66 9.53 -16.20
CA GLU A 249 -6.58 10.43 -16.90
C GLU A 249 -7.82 10.74 -16.05
N ILE A 250 -8.33 9.73 -15.33
CA ILE A 250 -9.45 9.87 -14.40
C ILE A 250 -9.04 10.73 -13.20
N LEU A 251 -7.95 10.36 -12.52
CA LEU A 251 -7.48 11.09 -11.34
C LEU A 251 -7.05 12.52 -11.68
N GLY A 252 -6.49 12.77 -12.87
CA GLY A 252 -6.15 14.10 -13.34
C GLY A 252 -7.36 15.03 -13.41
N LYS A 253 -8.50 14.56 -13.95
CA LYS A 253 -9.76 15.33 -13.98
C LYS A 253 -10.23 15.67 -12.56
N TYR A 254 -10.25 14.68 -11.66
CA TYR A 254 -10.66 14.90 -10.27
C TYR A 254 -9.72 15.84 -9.52
N TYR A 255 -8.42 15.79 -9.81
CA TYR A 255 -7.43 16.67 -9.21
C TYR A 255 -7.65 18.12 -9.66
N GLU A 256 -7.82 18.36 -10.97
CA GLU A 256 -8.05 19.70 -11.53
C GLU A 256 -9.37 20.34 -11.05
N GLU A 257 -10.43 19.54 -10.89
CA GLU A 257 -11.76 20.05 -10.51
C GLU A 257 -11.87 20.48 -9.04
N SER A 258 -11.11 19.85 -8.14
CA SER A 258 -11.33 20.05 -6.70
C SER A 258 -10.06 20.03 -5.82
N ASN A 259 -8.87 20.07 -6.43
CA ASN A 259 -7.57 20.00 -5.75
C ASN A 259 -7.53 18.88 -4.70
N ASN A 260 -8.03 17.73 -5.14
CA ASN A 260 -8.25 16.57 -4.31
C ASN A 260 -6.92 15.94 -3.92
N GLY A 261 -6.81 15.28 -2.76
CA GLY A 261 -5.60 14.59 -2.30
C GLY A 261 -5.09 13.42 -3.18
N PHE A 262 -5.41 13.41 -4.47
CA PHE A 262 -5.01 12.42 -5.47
C PHE A 262 -3.64 12.68 -6.11
N LEU A 263 -2.97 13.80 -5.83
CA LEU A 263 -1.71 14.15 -6.52
C LEU A 263 -0.66 13.02 -6.45
N ASN A 264 -0.46 12.42 -5.28
CA ASN A 264 0.53 11.36 -5.11
C ASN A 264 0.17 10.11 -5.94
N GLU A 265 -1.09 9.70 -5.92
CA GLU A 265 -1.56 8.53 -6.65
C GLU A 265 -1.62 8.77 -8.17
N LEU A 266 -1.92 10.01 -8.57
CA LEU A 266 -1.80 10.46 -9.96
C LEU A 266 -0.36 10.36 -10.45
N ILE A 267 0.61 10.88 -9.69
CA ILE A 267 2.05 10.76 -10.01
C ILE A 267 2.43 9.28 -10.13
N TYR A 268 2.01 8.43 -9.19
CA TYR A 268 2.25 6.99 -9.24
C TYR A 268 1.74 6.36 -10.55
N HIS A 269 0.51 6.68 -10.97
CA HIS A 269 -0.03 6.16 -12.23
C HIS A 269 0.68 6.72 -13.47
N LEU A 270 1.10 7.98 -13.45
CA LEU A 270 1.91 8.59 -14.52
C LEU A 270 3.29 7.92 -14.64
N GLU A 271 3.94 7.61 -13.50
CA GLU A 271 5.19 6.83 -13.45
C GLU A 271 4.98 5.44 -14.09
N LYS A 272 3.97 4.69 -13.63
CA LYS A 272 3.68 3.32 -14.09
C LYS A 272 3.22 3.24 -15.55
N SER A 273 2.73 4.34 -16.11
CA SER A 273 2.31 4.43 -17.51
C SER A 273 3.32 5.14 -18.42
N GLU A 274 4.47 5.57 -17.89
CA GLU A 274 5.56 6.24 -18.61
C GLU A 274 5.10 7.52 -19.34
N GLN A 275 4.22 8.31 -18.71
CA GLN A 275 3.69 9.56 -19.27
C GLN A 275 4.55 10.77 -18.91
N HIS A 276 5.79 10.80 -19.42
CA HIS A 276 6.85 11.71 -18.98
C HIS A 276 6.47 13.21 -19.01
N ASN A 277 5.88 13.69 -20.11
CA ASN A 277 5.49 15.11 -20.24
C ASN A 277 4.56 15.58 -19.12
N LYS A 278 3.53 14.79 -18.78
CA LYS A 278 2.61 15.10 -17.67
C LYS A 278 3.28 14.88 -16.31
N LEU A 279 4.08 13.83 -16.20
CA LEU A 279 4.78 13.48 -14.96
C LEU A 279 5.74 14.59 -14.50
N LEU A 280 6.45 15.22 -15.43
CA LEU A 280 7.33 16.36 -15.12
C LEU A 280 6.55 17.51 -14.47
N TYR A 281 5.39 17.87 -15.03
CA TYR A 281 4.53 18.91 -14.49
C TYR A 281 4.10 18.60 -13.05
N TYR A 282 3.57 17.40 -12.80
CA TYR A 282 3.08 17.04 -11.47
C TYR A 282 4.19 16.83 -10.42
N TYR A 283 5.40 16.44 -10.82
CA TYR A 283 6.54 16.47 -9.88
C TYR A 283 6.89 17.89 -9.44
N MET A 284 6.85 18.86 -10.37
CA MET A 284 7.11 20.27 -10.03
C MET A 284 6.02 20.80 -9.10
N GLU A 285 4.75 20.50 -9.40
CA GLU A 285 3.62 20.89 -8.56
C GLU A 285 3.69 20.26 -7.15
N SER A 286 4.02 18.97 -7.06
CA SER A 286 4.25 18.28 -5.78
C SER A 286 5.36 18.97 -4.98
N ALA A 287 6.47 19.33 -5.62
CA ALA A 287 7.56 20.04 -4.96
C ALA A 287 7.11 21.41 -4.41
N ASP A 288 6.34 22.18 -5.17
CA ASP A 288 5.85 23.50 -4.75
C ASP A 288 4.91 23.39 -3.53
N ILE A 289 4.04 22.37 -3.53
CA ILE A 289 3.18 22.05 -2.38
C ILE A 289 4.02 21.67 -1.16
N MET A 290 5.00 20.79 -1.32
CA MET A 290 5.85 20.32 -0.22
C MET A 290 6.71 21.44 0.37
N ILE A 291 7.21 22.37 -0.45
CA ILE A 291 7.89 23.59 0.01
C ILE A 291 6.95 24.44 0.88
N THR A 292 5.70 24.64 0.44
CA THR A 292 4.68 25.39 1.18
C THR A 292 4.36 24.72 2.54
N LEU A 293 4.31 23.39 2.56
CA LEU A 293 4.13 22.59 3.76
C LEU A 293 5.40 22.45 4.61
N LYS A 294 6.52 23.06 4.19
CA LYS A 294 7.85 22.95 4.81
C LYS A 294 8.39 21.52 4.90
N ASN A 295 7.87 20.60 4.09
CA ASN A 295 8.40 19.26 3.91
C ASN A 295 9.51 19.29 2.83
N ARG A 296 10.68 19.78 3.22
CA ARG A 296 11.80 19.99 2.28
C ARG A 296 12.35 18.69 1.73
N GLU A 297 12.39 17.62 2.52
CA GLU A 297 12.86 16.31 2.07
C GLU A 297 12.03 15.81 0.87
N GLU A 298 10.70 15.84 0.99
CA GLU A 298 9.81 15.40 -0.09
C GLU A 298 9.84 16.36 -1.29
N ALA A 299 10.03 17.66 -1.05
CA ALA A 299 10.22 18.62 -2.13
C ALA A 299 11.49 18.32 -2.95
N ILE A 300 12.62 18.09 -2.26
CA ILE A 300 13.89 17.72 -2.90
C ILE A 300 13.73 16.39 -3.64
N ARG A 301 13.04 15.41 -3.05
CA ARG A 301 12.76 14.11 -3.67
C ARG A 301 11.97 14.28 -4.99
N SER A 302 10.91 15.08 -4.97
CA SER A 302 10.10 15.38 -6.16
C SER A 302 10.90 16.10 -7.26
N LEU A 303 11.68 17.13 -6.90
CA LEU A 303 12.55 17.85 -7.86
C LEU A 303 13.66 16.96 -8.42
N SER A 304 14.20 16.04 -7.60
CA SER A 304 15.22 15.09 -8.03
C SER A 304 14.65 14.09 -9.04
N LYS A 305 13.43 13.59 -8.81
CA LYS A 305 12.71 12.75 -9.78
C LYS A 305 12.45 13.50 -11.10
N ALA A 306 12.01 14.76 -11.03
CA ALA A 306 11.85 15.62 -12.22
C ALA A 306 13.16 15.82 -13.00
N THR A 307 14.27 16.06 -12.28
CA THR A 307 15.59 16.23 -12.89
C THR A 307 16.04 14.96 -13.62
N LYS A 308 15.80 13.79 -13.02
CA LYS A 308 16.14 12.49 -13.62
C LYS A 308 15.32 12.20 -14.87
N LEU A 309 14.04 12.58 -14.89
CA LEU A 309 13.17 12.43 -16.06
C LEU A 309 13.73 13.21 -17.27
N LEU A 310 14.23 14.42 -17.03
CA LEU A 310 14.91 15.24 -18.05
C LEU A 310 16.28 14.67 -18.51
N ASP A 311 16.86 13.72 -17.77
CA ASP A 311 18.10 13.02 -18.15
C ASP A 311 17.83 11.81 -19.05
N GLU A 312 16.74 11.09 -18.79
CA GLU A 312 16.35 9.88 -19.52
C GLU A 312 15.64 10.21 -20.84
N GLU A 313 14.90 11.31 -20.87
CA GLU A 313 14.51 11.92 -22.13
C GLU A 313 15.73 12.58 -22.76
N VAL A 314 16.40 11.87 -23.68
CA VAL A 314 17.11 12.52 -24.78
C VAL A 314 16.05 13.26 -25.60
N LEU A 315 15.52 14.37 -25.08
CA LEU A 315 14.83 15.35 -25.90
C LEU A 315 15.92 15.89 -26.82
N GLU A 316 15.96 15.30 -28.01
CA GLU A 316 16.66 15.82 -29.16
C GLU A 316 16.41 17.32 -29.21
N TYR A 317 17.46 18.08 -28.92
CA TYR A 317 17.59 19.48 -29.30
C TYR A 317 16.39 20.39 -28.96
N ASP A 318 16.22 20.74 -27.69
CA ASP A 318 15.55 22.00 -27.37
C ASP A 318 16.21 22.75 -26.20
N ASN A 319 16.47 24.04 -26.42
CA ASN A 319 17.02 24.96 -25.40
C ASN A 319 16.15 24.99 -24.13
N TYR A 320 14.87 24.63 -24.25
CA TYR A 320 13.87 24.59 -23.19
C TYR A 320 14.18 23.53 -22.11
N SER A 321 14.60 22.32 -22.50
CA SER A 321 14.88 21.22 -21.55
C SER A 321 16.10 21.51 -20.68
N SER A 322 17.17 22.07 -21.26
CA SER A 322 18.39 22.44 -20.52
C SER A 322 18.17 23.60 -19.53
N THR A 323 17.37 24.61 -19.90
CA THR A 323 17.01 25.71 -18.98
C THR A 323 16.11 25.23 -17.84
N ASN A 324 15.15 24.35 -18.12
CA ASN A 324 14.30 23.76 -17.09
C ASN A 324 15.13 22.92 -16.11
N LYS A 325 16.07 22.10 -16.61
CA LYS A 325 16.95 21.30 -15.75
C LYS A 325 17.83 22.15 -14.85
N LEU A 326 18.44 23.21 -15.39
CA LEU A 326 19.23 24.15 -14.59
C LEU A 326 18.39 24.75 -13.45
N ASN A 327 17.17 25.20 -13.76
CA ASN A 327 16.27 25.76 -12.75
C ASN A 327 15.93 24.75 -11.64
N LEU A 328 15.67 23.48 -11.99
CA LEU A 328 15.39 22.44 -10.99
C LEU A 328 16.60 22.17 -10.08
N LEU A 329 17.82 22.12 -10.64
CA LEU A 329 19.04 21.92 -9.87
C LEU A 329 19.32 23.08 -8.91
N LEU A 330 19.10 24.32 -9.36
CA LEU A 330 19.24 25.50 -8.51
C LEU A 330 18.23 25.47 -7.36
N ARG A 331 16.97 25.12 -7.64
CA ARG A 331 15.94 24.95 -6.61
C ARG A 331 16.32 23.90 -5.57
N ILE A 332 16.87 22.76 -5.98
CA ILE A 332 17.34 21.72 -5.04
C ILE A 332 18.51 22.26 -4.19
N ALA A 333 19.47 22.95 -4.81
CA ALA A 333 20.61 23.52 -4.10
C ALA A 333 20.18 24.55 -3.05
N ASP A 334 19.23 25.42 -3.39
CA ASP A 334 18.68 26.42 -2.48
C ASP A 334 17.99 25.75 -1.27
N LEU A 335 17.22 24.69 -1.50
CA LEU A 335 16.58 23.94 -0.40
C LEU A 335 17.59 23.30 0.54
N TYR A 336 18.65 22.68 0.02
CA TYR A 336 19.74 22.14 0.86
C TYR A 336 20.48 23.24 1.62
N LEU A 337 20.68 24.40 1.00
CA LEU A 337 21.31 25.54 1.65
C LEU A 337 20.48 26.07 2.82
N GLU A 338 19.15 26.14 2.65
CA GLU A 338 18.20 26.50 3.71
C GLU A 338 18.21 25.51 4.89
N GLU A 339 18.42 24.21 4.63
CA GLU A 339 18.61 23.20 5.69
C GLU A 339 19.99 23.25 6.35
N GLY A 340 20.89 24.08 5.84
CA GLY A 340 22.28 24.17 6.32
C GLY A 340 23.19 23.05 5.77
N ASN A 341 22.70 22.21 4.86
CA ASN A 341 23.49 21.18 4.18
C ASN A 341 24.30 21.79 3.02
N ARG A 342 25.34 22.55 3.37
CA ARG A 342 26.19 23.28 2.42
C ARG A 342 26.91 22.36 1.43
N THR A 343 27.25 21.15 1.85
CA THR A 343 27.96 20.18 1.00
C THR A 343 27.08 19.75 -0.16
N GLU A 344 25.84 19.36 0.11
CA GLU A 344 24.90 18.99 -0.96
C GLU A 344 24.50 20.21 -1.79
N ALA A 345 24.28 21.37 -1.18
CA ALA A 345 24.00 22.60 -1.93
C ALA A 345 25.09 22.89 -2.98
N LEU A 346 26.38 22.85 -2.58
CA LEU A 346 27.51 23.04 -3.49
C LEU A 346 27.57 21.99 -4.60
N ASN A 347 27.28 20.72 -4.28
CA ASN A 347 27.22 19.64 -5.26
C ASN A 347 26.17 19.94 -6.35
N TYR A 348 24.98 20.37 -5.96
CA TYR A 348 23.92 20.73 -6.91
C TYR A 348 24.23 22.01 -7.70
N TYR A 349 24.82 23.04 -7.09
CA TYR A 349 25.29 24.22 -7.82
C TYR A 349 26.34 23.87 -8.88
N HIS A 350 27.33 23.01 -8.56
CA HIS A 350 28.32 22.56 -9.54
C HIS A 350 27.72 21.73 -10.67
N LYS A 351 26.68 20.92 -10.41
CA LYS A 351 25.93 20.25 -11.47
C LYS A 351 25.23 21.26 -12.40
N GLY A 352 24.64 22.32 -11.82
CA GLY A 352 24.04 23.42 -12.57
C GLY A 352 25.06 24.18 -13.43
N GLU A 353 26.23 24.52 -12.85
CA GLU A 353 27.35 25.19 -13.53
C GLU A 353 27.79 24.43 -14.79
N LYS A 354 28.00 23.11 -14.68
CA LYS A 354 28.36 22.26 -15.82
C LYS A 354 27.33 22.31 -16.96
N ILE A 355 26.04 22.34 -16.64
CA ILE A 355 24.97 22.45 -17.64
C ILE A 355 25.00 23.84 -18.30
N ALA A 356 25.20 24.89 -17.51
CA ALA A 356 25.31 26.26 -18.02
C ALA A 356 26.53 26.46 -18.94
N GLU A 357 27.68 25.89 -18.59
CA GLU A 357 28.90 25.90 -19.41
C GLU A 357 28.70 25.19 -20.76
N GLN A 358 28.10 24.00 -20.73
CA GLN A 358 27.76 23.25 -21.95
C GLN A 358 26.81 24.04 -22.87
N TYR A 359 25.90 24.81 -22.29
CA TYR A 359 24.98 25.68 -23.03
C TYR A 359 25.71 26.88 -23.65
N SER A 360 26.58 27.54 -22.90
CA SER A 360 27.37 28.69 -23.35
C SER A 360 28.28 28.33 -24.55
N LEU A 361 28.96 27.18 -24.49
CA LEU A 361 29.82 26.68 -25.56
C LEU A 361 29.06 26.34 -26.86
N LYS A 362 27.77 25.97 -26.78
CA LYS A 362 26.94 25.67 -27.97
C LYS A 362 26.44 26.93 -28.67
N LYS A 363 26.19 28.04 -27.95
CA LYS A 363 25.80 29.32 -28.54
C LYS A 363 26.93 30.00 -29.33
N HIS A 364 28.19 29.69 -29.03
CA HIS A 364 29.34 30.23 -29.73
C HIS A 364 29.76 29.42 -30.98
N ASN A 365 29.17 28.23 -31.19
CA ASN A 365 29.48 27.32 -32.31
C ASN A 365 28.34 27.20 -33.34
N LYS A 366 27.26 27.99 -33.20
CA LYS A 366 26.22 28.24 -34.21
C LYS A 366 26.34 29.68 -34.66
#